data_AF-A0A7K0IAM0-F1
#
_entry.id   AF-A0A7K0IAM0-F1
#
_cell.length_a   1.000
_cell.length_b   1.000
_cell.length_c   1.000
_cell.angle_alpha   90.00
_cell.angle_beta   90.00
_cell.angle_gamma   90.00
#
_symmetry.space_group_name_H-M   'P 1'
#
loop_
_entity.id
_entity.type
_entity.pdbx_description
1 polymer ?
#
loop_
_entity_poly.entity_id
_entity_poly.type
_entity_poly.pdbx_seq_one_letter_code
_entity_poly.pdbx_strand_id
1 'polypeptide(L)'
;MATTYDDAFAGIRRASELMDEALTEDGERRRARIRVAFYQLYQAANLAAMIAPGFAMEQAMRSEDYAAFSDVLFRRYFKEELYPVDDAREVFDRWAQRVRRFVERLSAQSKLAVHDSATDDEAAY
;
A
#
# COMPACT_ATOMS: atom_id res chain seq x y z
N MET A 1 18.09 9.65 -2.17
CA MET A 1 17.87 8.23 -1.81
C MET A 1 16.95 7.63 -2.85
N ALA A 2 17.25 6.43 -3.34
CA ALA A 2 16.36 5.71 -4.24
C ALA A 2 15.17 5.16 -3.44
N THR A 3 13.95 5.28 -3.97
CA THR A 3 12.75 4.77 -3.30
C THR A 3 12.71 3.25 -3.34
N THR A 4 12.41 2.61 -2.20
CA THR A 4 12.45 1.15 -2.07
C THR A 4 11.15 0.58 -1.49
N TYR A 5 11.03 -0.75 -1.45
CA TYR A 5 9.92 -1.42 -0.76
C TYR A 5 9.90 -1.14 0.74
N ASP A 6 11.05 -0.80 1.35
CA ASP A 6 11.10 -0.41 2.77
C ASP A 6 10.37 0.92 2.99
N ASP A 7 10.38 1.83 2.01
CA ASP A 7 9.58 3.07 2.07
C ASP A 7 8.08 2.78 2.02
N ALA A 8 7.66 1.78 1.23
CA ALA A 8 6.27 1.35 1.22
C ALA A 8 5.85 0.73 2.57
N PHE A 9 6.69 -0.12 3.18
CA PHE A 9 6.44 -0.65 4.53
C PHE A 9 6.45 0.44 5.61
N ALA A 10 7.35 1.42 5.50
CA ALA A 10 7.35 2.59 6.37
C ALA A 10 6.06 3.40 6.23
N GLY A 11 5.54 3.54 5.00
CA GLY A 11 4.23 4.15 4.73
C GLY A 11 3.07 3.43 5.42
N ILE A 12 3.04 2.08 5.38
CA ILE A 12 2.02 1.29 6.11
C ILE A 12 2.12 1.53 7.61
N ARG A 13 3.33 1.51 8.17
CA ARG A 13 3.55 1.78 9.60
C ARG A 13 3.10 3.19 9.98
N ARG A 14 3.43 4.19 9.16
CA ARG A 14 3.01 5.57 9.41
C ARG A 14 1.49 5.73 9.31
N ALA A 15 0.84 5.02 8.38
CA ALA A 15 -0.61 4.98 8.30
C ALA A 15 -1.24 4.40 9.58
N SER A 16 -0.65 3.35 10.15
CA SER A 16 -1.11 2.77 11.42
C SER A 16 -0.94 3.74 12.59
N GLU A 17 0.21 4.40 12.69
CA GLU A 17 0.45 5.44 13.71
C GLU A 17 -0.59 6.58 13.60
N LEU A 18 -0.90 7.03 12.38
CA LEU A 18 -1.93 8.03 12.14
C LEU A 18 -3.33 7.54 12.54
N MET A 19 -3.64 6.26 12.34
CA MET A 19 -4.89 5.67 12.80
C MET A 19 -4.96 5.65 14.34
N ASP A 20 -3.88 5.27 15.01
CA ASP A 20 -3.78 5.31 16.47
C ASP A 20 -3.96 6.74 17.00
N GLU A 21 -3.25 7.71 16.42
CA GLU A 21 -3.39 9.13 16.73
C GLU A 21 -4.84 9.61 16.50
N ALA A 22 -5.50 9.18 15.42
CA ALA A 22 -6.86 9.59 15.08
C ALA A 22 -7.89 9.12 16.12
N LEU A 23 -7.73 7.89 16.63
CA LEU A 23 -8.66 7.29 17.57
C LEU A 23 -8.61 7.93 18.97
N THR A 24 -7.57 8.70 19.26
CA THR A 24 -7.45 9.50 20.50
C THR A 24 -8.05 10.91 20.39
N GLU A 25 -8.47 11.33 19.20
CA GLU A 25 -9.06 12.65 18.98
C GLU A 25 -10.59 12.61 18.94
N ASP A 26 -11.21 13.79 18.93
CA ASP A 26 -12.66 13.95 18.83
C ASP A 26 -13.08 14.76 17.59
N GLY A 27 -14.34 14.55 17.18
CA GLY A 27 -15.02 15.37 16.18
C GLY A 27 -14.37 15.35 14.78
N GLU A 28 -14.31 16.53 14.16
CA GLU A 28 -13.82 16.70 12.79
C GLU A 28 -12.33 16.34 12.63
N ARG A 29 -11.54 16.52 13.68
CA ARG A 29 -10.10 16.21 13.61
C ARG A 29 -9.86 14.70 13.55
N ARG A 30 -10.57 13.93 14.38
CA ARG A 30 -10.63 12.46 14.29
C ARG A 30 -11.01 12.01 12.89
N ARG A 31 -12.09 12.55 12.34
CA ARG A 31 -12.58 12.23 10.98
C ARG A 31 -11.52 12.48 9.91
N ALA A 32 -10.92 13.67 9.92
CA ALA A 32 -9.88 14.03 8.97
C ALA A 32 -8.66 13.11 9.05
N ARG A 33 -8.22 12.73 10.26
CA ARG A 33 -7.08 11.82 10.44
C ARG A 33 -7.38 10.38 10.03
N ILE A 34 -8.58 9.86 10.33
CA ILE A 34 -9.02 8.54 9.85
C ILE A 34 -8.94 8.49 8.32
N ARG A 35 -9.48 9.52 7.65
CA ARG A 35 -9.43 9.63 6.19
C ARG A 35 -8.00 9.62 5.65
N VAL A 36 -7.10 10.39 6.28
CA VAL A 36 -5.69 10.46 5.86
C VAL A 36 -4.97 9.13 6.11
N ALA A 37 -5.26 8.42 7.19
CA ALA A 37 -4.68 7.11 7.46
C ALA A 37 -5.03 6.09 6.37
N PHE A 38 -6.31 6.00 5.95
CA PHE A 38 -6.70 5.15 4.83
C PHE A 38 -6.03 5.54 3.50
N TYR A 39 -5.89 6.84 3.25
CA TYR A 39 -5.20 7.32 2.06
C TYR A 39 -3.71 6.96 2.06
N GLN A 40 -3.03 6.96 3.21
CA GLN A 40 -1.63 6.53 3.30
C GLN A 40 -1.45 5.04 2.98
N LEU A 41 -2.42 4.18 3.31
CA LEU A 41 -2.39 2.78 2.86
C LEU A 41 -2.43 2.67 1.33
N TYR A 42 -3.27 3.47 0.67
CA TYR A 42 -3.26 3.55 -0.79
C TYR A 42 -1.92 4.05 -1.33
N GLN A 43 -1.34 5.10 -0.75
CA GLN A 43 -0.05 5.63 -1.19
C GLN A 43 1.07 4.59 -1.06
N ALA A 44 1.09 3.81 0.01
CA ALA A 44 2.05 2.72 0.18
C ALA A 44 1.89 1.63 -0.88
N ALA A 45 0.65 1.20 -1.16
CA ALA A 45 0.36 0.23 -2.22
C ALA A 45 0.77 0.76 -3.60
N ASN A 46 0.41 2.01 -3.90
CA ASN A 46 0.73 2.66 -5.17
C ASN A 46 2.24 2.82 -5.35
N LEU A 47 2.97 3.22 -4.31
CA LEU A 47 4.41 3.31 -4.35
C LEU A 47 5.05 1.96 -4.69
N ALA A 48 4.64 0.90 -4.01
CA ALA A 48 5.14 -0.45 -4.26
C ALA A 48 4.90 -0.91 -5.71
N ALA A 49 3.71 -0.61 -6.27
CA ALA A 49 3.41 -0.92 -7.66
C ALA A 49 4.31 -0.13 -8.64
N MET A 50 4.53 1.17 -8.37
CA MET A 50 5.30 2.05 -9.25
C MET A 50 6.80 1.76 -9.26
N ILE A 51 7.36 1.21 -8.19
CA ILE A 51 8.78 0.83 -8.11
C ILE A 51 9.04 -0.62 -8.55
N ALA A 52 7.98 -1.39 -8.83
CA ALA A 52 8.12 -2.76 -9.28
C ALA A 52 8.70 -2.83 -10.70
N PRO A 53 9.42 -3.90 -11.06
CA PRO A 53 9.80 -4.17 -12.44
C PRO A 53 8.59 -4.17 -13.37
N GLY A 54 8.76 -3.78 -14.64
CA GLY A 54 7.65 -3.55 -15.57
C GLY A 54 6.61 -4.67 -15.63
N PHE A 55 7.05 -5.94 -15.67
CA PHE A 55 6.13 -7.08 -15.68
C PHE A 55 5.30 -7.19 -14.39
N ALA A 56 5.91 -6.96 -13.23
CA ALA A 56 5.26 -7.04 -11.93
C ALA A 56 4.34 -5.82 -11.70
N MET A 57 4.75 -4.64 -12.16
CA MET A 57 3.93 -3.44 -12.18
C MET A 57 2.66 -3.66 -13.01
N GLU A 58 2.79 -4.16 -14.24
CA GLU A 58 1.63 -4.45 -15.10
C GLU A 58 0.67 -5.47 -14.46
N GLN A 59 1.21 -6.53 -13.87
CA GLN A 59 0.40 -7.52 -13.16
C GLN A 59 -0.29 -6.90 -11.94
N ALA A 60 0.41 -6.09 -11.16
CA ALA A 60 -0.15 -5.35 -10.03
C ALA A 60 -1.31 -4.46 -10.46
N MET A 61 -1.13 -3.63 -11.49
CA MET A 61 -2.14 -2.68 -11.94
C MET A 61 -3.41 -3.37 -12.47
N ARG A 62 -3.29 -4.60 -12.99
CA ARG A 62 -4.43 -5.43 -13.42
C ARG A 62 -5.03 -6.27 -12.30
N SER A 63 -4.45 -6.28 -11.10
CA SER A 63 -4.91 -7.12 -9.99
C SER A 63 -6.17 -6.57 -9.31
N GLU A 64 -7.00 -7.48 -8.81
CA GLU A 64 -8.18 -7.13 -7.99
C GLU A 64 -7.81 -6.36 -6.73
N ASP A 65 -6.63 -6.63 -6.15
CA ASP A 65 -6.11 -5.91 -5.00
C ASP A 65 -5.88 -4.43 -5.33
N TYR A 66 -5.15 -4.13 -6.40
CA TYR A 66 -4.88 -2.75 -6.79
C TYR A 66 -6.16 -2.01 -7.20
N ALA A 67 -7.05 -2.68 -7.94
CA ALA A 67 -8.36 -2.13 -8.26
C ALA A 67 -9.14 -1.76 -6.99
N ALA A 68 -9.16 -2.64 -5.98
CA ALA A 68 -9.84 -2.39 -4.71
C ALA A 68 -9.17 -1.26 -3.90
N PHE A 69 -7.85 -1.13 -3.93
CA PHE A 69 -7.16 0.00 -3.28
C PHE A 69 -7.51 1.34 -3.95
N SER A 70 -7.51 1.39 -5.28
CA SER A 70 -7.86 2.60 -6.02
C SER A 70 -9.34 2.97 -5.82
N ASP A 71 -10.23 1.98 -5.91
CA ASP A 71 -11.67 2.21 -5.83
C ASP A 71 -12.12 2.56 -4.40
N VAL A 72 -11.63 1.83 -3.40
CA VAL A 72 -12.12 1.99 -2.03
C VAL A 72 -11.28 3.01 -1.26
N LEU A 73 -9.97 2.79 -1.14
CA LEU A 73 -9.12 3.64 -0.29
C LEU A 73 -8.95 5.05 -0.88
N PHE A 74 -8.74 5.16 -2.19
CA PHE A 74 -8.56 6.46 -2.84
C PHE A 74 -9.89 7.11 -3.24
N ARG A 75 -10.70 6.46 -4.10
CA ARG A 75 -11.93 7.08 -4.59
C ARG A 75 -12.99 7.20 -3.49
N ARG A 76 -13.46 6.08 -2.94
CA ARG A 76 -14.57 6.11 -1.99
C ARG A 76 -14.23 6.76 -0.65
N TYR A 77 -13.11 6.40 -0.03
CA TYR A 77 -12.77 6.86 1.32
C TYR A 77 -12.13 8.25 1.31
N PHE A 78 -11.16 8.49 0.43
CA PHE A 78 -10.45 9.76 0.43
C PHE A 78 -11.14 10.86 -0.39
N LYS A 79 -11.57 10.58 -1.63
CA LYS A 79 -12.21 11.59 -2.49
C LYS A 79 -13.68 11.84 -2.17
N GLU A 80 -14.44 10.78 -1.94
CA GLU A 80 -15.89 10.87 -1.67
C GLU A 80 -16.20 10.96 -0.17
N GLU A 81 -15.19 10.84 0.69
CA GLU A 81 -15.32 10.92 2.15
C GLU A 81 -16.26 9.86 2.76
N LEU A 82 -16.47 8.75 2.06
CA LEU A 82 -17.36 7.64 2.46
C LEU A 82 -16.59 6.53 3.17
N TYR A 83 -15.90 6.87 4.26
CA TYR A 83 -15.08 5.95 5.07
C TYR A 83 -15.76 5.53 6.39
N PRO A 84 -15.41 4.36 6.93
CA PRO A 84 -15.90 3.90 8.23
C PRO A 84 -15.35 4.79 9.36
N VAL A 85 -16.23 5.18 10.28
CA VAL A 85 -15.91 6.05 11.43
C VAL A 85 -16.03 5.29 12.75
N ASP A 86 -17.03 4.42 12.89
CA ASP A 86 -17.32 3.71 14.14
C ASP A 86 -16.43 2.46 14.29
N ASP A 87 -16.27 1.67 13.23
CA ASP A 87 -15.42 0.48 13.15
C ASP A 87 -14.08 0.75 12.42
N ALA A 88 -13.67 2.02 12.40
CA ALA A 88 -12.50 2.49 11.65
C ALA A 88 -11.24 1.65 11.88
N ARG A 89 -10.97 1.26 13.14
CA ARG A 89 -9.79 0.45 13.49
C ARG A 89 -9.80 -0.93 12.83
N GLU A 90 -10.91 -1.65 12.96
CA GLU A 90 -11.03 -3.02 12.43
C GLU A 90 -10.96 -3.02 10.89
N VAL A 91 -11.66 -2.08 10.25
CA VAL A 91 -11.61 -1.96 8.78
C VAL A 91 -10.21 -1.55 8.32
N PHE A 92 -9.55 -0.64 9.05
CA PHE A 92 -8.19 -0.24 8.76
C PHE A 92 -7.20 -1.40 8.86
N ASP A 93 -7.23 -2.19 9.93
CA ASP A 93 -6.31 -3.31 10.12
C ASP A 93 -6.45 -4.36 8.99
N ARG A 94 -7.67 -4.61 8.52
CA ARG A 94 -7.92 -5.48 7.35
C ARG A 94 -7.29 -4.93 6.08
N TRP A 95 -7.45 -3.63 5.82
CA TRP A 95 -6.81 -2.99 4.67
C TRP A 95 -5.29 -2.96 4.79
N ALA A 96 -4.75 -2.64 5.97
CA ALA A 96 -3.32 -2.61 6.24
C ALA A 96 -2.69 -3.98 6.00
N GLN A 97 -3.34 -5.06 6.46
CA GLN A 97 -2.88 -6.42 6.20
C GLN A 97 -2.92 -6.76 4.70
N ARG A 98 -3.99 -6.37 3.99
CA ARG A 98 -4.13 -6.61 2.54
C ARG A 98 -3.06 -5.86 1.75
N VAL A 99 -2.81 -4.59 2.06
CA VAL A 99 -1.74 -3.78 1.46
C VAL A 99 -0.37 -4.38 1.78
N ARG A 100 -0.11 -4.78 3.02
CA ARG A 100 1.16 -5.41 3.41
C ARG A 100 1.46 -6.66 2.56
N ARG A 101 0.48 -7.56 2.41
CA ARG A 101 0.62 -8.76 1.56
C ARG A 101 0.87 -8.40 0.10
N PHE A 102 0.22 -7.36 -0.40
CA PHE A 102 0.44 -6.87 -1.76
C PHE A 102 1.89 -6.37 -1.96
N VAL A 103 2.40 -5.56 -1.03
CA VAL A 103 3.79 -5.07 -1.05
C VAL A 103 4.80 -6.23 -0.92
N GLU A 104 4.54 -7.19 -0.03
CA GLU A 104 5.38 -8.39 0.15
C GLU A 104 5.50 -9.20 -1.16
N ARG A 105 4.38 -9.42 -1.86
CA ARG A 105 4.40 -10.15 -3.14
C ARG A 105 5.20 -9.42 -4.21
N LEU A 106 5.03 -8.10 -4.35
CA LEU A 106 5.80 -7.32 -5.32
C LEU A 106 7.29 -7.28 -4.98
N SER A 107 7.62 -7.15 -3.70
CA SER A 107 9.00 -7.23 -3.24
C SER A 107 9.63 -8.59 -3.57
N ALA A 108 8.90 -9.69 -3.34
CA ALA A 108 9.37 -11.04 -3.67
C ALA A 108 9.57 -11.23 -5.18
N GLN A 109 8.60 -10.82 -6.00
CA GLN A 109 8.70 -10.89 -7.47
C GLN A 109 9.89 -10.07 -8.00
N SER A 110 10.15 -8.91 -7.41
CA SER A 110 11.27 -8.05 -7.80
C SER A 110 12.61 -8.69 -7.47
N LYS A 111 12.73 -9.39 -6.33
CA LYS A 111 13.94 -10.11 -5.95
C LYS A 111 14.21 -11.29 -6.89
N LEU A 112 13.17 -12.03 -7.29
CA LEU A 112 13.31 -13.15 -8.22
C LEU A 112 13.78 -12.68 -9.61
N ALA A 113 13.24 -11.58 -10.12
CA ALA A 113 13.66 -11.02 -11.41
C ALA A 113 15.15 -10.64 -11.47
N VAL A 114 15.71 -10.18 -10.35
CA VAL A 114 17.15 -9.87 -10.26
C VAL A 114 18.01 -11.14 -10.31
N HIS A 115 17.51 -12.25 -9.73
CA HIS A 115 18.22 -13.54 -9.77
C HIS A 115 18.20 -14.19 -11.15
N ASP A 116 17.08 -14.11 -11.87
CA ASP A 116 17.00 -14.65 -13.24
C ASP A 116 17.92 -13.87 -14.20
N SER A 117 18.01 -12.54 -14.09
CA SER A 117 18.96 -11.76 -14.89
C SER A 117 20.43 -12.05 -14.58
N ALA A 118 20.76 -12.43 -13.33
CA ALA A 118 22.14 -12.71 -12.93
C ALA A 118 22.62 -14.10 -13.38
N THR A 119 21.72 -15.04 -13.60
CA THR A 119 22.04 -16.41 -14.04
C THR A 119 22.15 -16.52 -15.56
N ASP A 120 21.40 -15.71 -16.32
CA ASP A 120 21.56 -15.61 -17.77
C ASP A 120 22.91 -14.99 -18.18
N ASP A 121 23.47 -14.07 -17.39
CA ASP A 121 24.79 -13.47 -17.65
C ASP A 121 25.96 -14.45 -17.33
N GLU A 122 25.81 -15.38 -16.38
CA GLU A 122 26.83 -16.41 -16.08
C GLU A 122 26.84 -17.55 -17.10
N ALA A 123 25.71 -17.86 -17.74
CA ALA A 123 25.62 -18.92 -18.75
C ALA A 123 26.16 -18.50 -20.14
N ALA A 124 26.53 -17.23 -20.32
CA ALA A 124 27.04 -16.67 -21.56
C ALA A 124 28.59 -16.67 -21.69
N TYR A 125 29.30 -17.30 -20.75
CA TYR A 125 30.77 -17.44 -20.72
C TYR A 125 31.22 -18.90 -20.74
#